data_AF-A0A7K0YRS2-F1
#
_entry.id   AF-A0A7K0YRS2-F1
#
_cell.length_a   1.000
_cell.length_b   1.000
_cell.length_c   1.000
_cell.angle_alpha   90.00
_cell.angle_beta   90.00
_cell.angle_gamma   90.00
#
_symmetry.space_group_name_H-M   'P 1'
#
loop_
_entity.id
_entity.type
_entity.pdbx_description
1 polymer ?
#
loop_
_entity_poly.entity_id
_entity_poly.type
_entity_poly.pdbx_seq_one_letter_code
_entity_poly.pdbx_strand_id
1 'polypeptide(L)'
;MGEVMSSAAIGIVVLMLSTWVISLIKKNASIVDIVWGLGFVLVAWISRAVADGDNARQWLLTVMTSVWGLRLGIYLLWRNSGHGEDFRYRSMRKHWGPRFPLISLVTVFGLQGTLMWIVSLPVQLGQSDATPKIGPLAVIGVLVYLIGLFFEVVGDAQLARFKADSANAGKVMDQGLWKFTRHPNYFGDSCV
;
A
#
# COMPACT_ATOMS: atom_id res chain seq x y z
N MET A 1 9.18 -19.47 -10.15
CA MET A 1 9.61 -18.39 -9.22
C MET A 1 10.26 -17.21 -9.94
N GLY A 2 11.34 -17.40 -10.73
CA GLY A 2 11.98 -16.29 -11.46
C GLY A 2 11.06 -15.52 -12.42
N GLU A 3 10.18 -16.23 -13.13
CA GLU A 3 9.20 -15.63 -14.06
C GLU A 3 8.12 -14.79 -13.34
N VAL A 4 7.70 -15.21 -12.14
CA VAL A 4 6.74 -14.46 -11.32
C VAL A 4 7.36 -13.13 -10.87
N MET A 5 8.60 -13.18 -10.40
CA MET A 5 9.32 -12.00 -9.91
C MET A 5 9.65 -11.01 -11.02
N SER A 6 10.03 -11.49 -12.21
CA SER A 6 10.26 -10.63 -13.37
C SER A 6 8.96 -10.01 -13.89
N SER A 7 7.88 -10.79 -13.99
CA SER A 7 6.56 -10.30 -14.39
C SER A 7 6.03 -9.24 -13.42
N ALA A 8 6.18 -9.48 -12.12
CA ALA A 8 5.82 -8.49 -11.10
C ALA A 8 6.66 -7.22 -11.21
N ALA A 9 7.98 -7.33 -11.39
CA ALA A 9 8.86 -6.17 -11.58
C ALA A 9 8.45 -5.34 -12.81
N ILE A 10 8.16 -5.99 -13.93
CA ILE A 10 7.68 -5.31 -15.15
C ILE A 10 6.36 -4.59 -14.87
N GLY A 11 5.41 -5.26 -14.21
CA GLY A 11 4.12 -4.65 -13.82
C GLY A 11 4.30 -3.41 -12.95
N ILE A 12 5.19 -3.48 -11.95
CA ILE A 12 5.51 -2.34 -11.07
C ILE A 12 6.16 -1.21 -11.85
N VAL A 13 7.12 -1.49 -12.74
CA VAL A 13 7.77 -0.47 -13.56
C VAL A 13 6.76 0.24 -14.44
N VAL A 14 5.88 -0.50 -15.12
CA VAL A 14 4.81 0.07 -15.96
C VAL A 14 3.87 0.93 -15.10
N LEU A 15 3.47 0.46 -13.93
CA LEU A 15 2.60 1.20 -13.01
C LEU A 15 3.26 2.50 -12.53
N MET A 16 4.51 2.44 -12.10
CA MET A 16 5.25 3.59 -11.55
C MET A 16 5.56 4.62 -12.63
N LEU A 17 5.95 4.20 -13.83
CA LEU A 17 6.17 5.11 -14.97
C LEU A 17 4.87 5.79 -15.39
N SER A 18 3.78 5.02 -15.51
CA SER A 18 2.46 5.57 -15.84
C SER A 18 2.00 6.58 -14.79
N THR A 19 2.15 6.23 -13.51
CA THR A 19 1.77 7.11 -12.40
C THR A 19 2.65 8.36 -12.34
N TRP A 20 3.94 8.24 -12.62
CA TRP A 20 4.86 9.38 -12.72
C TRP A 20 4.42 10.33 -13.82
N VAL A 21 4.13 9.85 -15.03
CA VAL A 21 3.62 10.70 -16.13
C VAL A 21 2.34 11.41 -15.72
N ILE A 22 1.37 10.68 -15.15
CA ILE A 22 0.11 11.26 -14.64
C ILE A 22 0.38 12.32 -13.57
N SER A 23 1.35 12.08 -12.68
CA SER A 23 1.73 13.01 -11.62
C SER A 23 2.28 14.33 -12.14
N LEU A 24 2.98 14.31 -13.27
CA LEU A 24 3.50 15.51 -13.93
C LEU A 24 2.37 16.30 -14.59
N ILE A 25 1.46 15.61 -15.28
CA ILE A 25 0.29 16.22 -15.93
C ILE A 25 -0.62 16.87 -14.88
N LYS A 26 -0.95 16.15 -13.81
CA LYS A 26 -1.80 16.64 -12.71
C LYS A 26 -1.07 17.59 -11.76
N LYS A 27 0.24 17.79 -11.91
CA LYS A 27 1.12 18.51 -10.97
C LYS A 27 0.91 18.05 -9.52
N ASN A 28 0.73 16.74 -9.34
CA ASN A 28 0.45 16.14 -8.04
C ASN A 28 1.14 14.78 -7.91
N ALA A 29 2.27 14.75 -7.21
CA ALA A 29 3.01 13.52 -6.92
C ALA A 29 2.43 12.70 -5.75
N SER A 30 1.47 13.24 -4.97
CA SER A 30 0.82 12.46 -3.90
C SER A 30 -0.12 11.37 -4.42
N ILE A 31 -0.37 11.33 -5.73
CA ILE A 31 -1.10 10.22 -6.35
C ILE A 31 -0.38 8.88 -6.15
N VAL A 32 0.95 8.90 -5.99
CA VAL A 32 1.73 7.70 -5.75
C VAL A 32 1.34 6.99 -4.45
N ASP A 33 0.97 7.75 -3.41
CA ASP A 33 0.53 7.20 -2.13
C ASP A 33 -0.78 6.40 -2.29
N ILE A 34 -1.67 6.82 -3.20
CA ILE A 34 -2.92 6.10 -3.51
C ILE A 34 -2.62 4.84 -4.33
N VAL A 35 -1.70 4.95 -5.29
CA VAL A 35 -1.29 3.85 -6.16
C VAL A 35 -0.50 2.79 -5.40
N TRP A 36 0.12 3.14 -4.28
CA TRP A 36 0.87 2.21 -3.44
C TRP A 36 0.09 0.94 -3.11
N GLY A 37 -1.09 1.07 -2.49
CA GLY A 37 -1.95 -0.07 -2.17
C GLY A 37 -2.38 -0.85 -3.42
N LEU A 38 -2.74 -0.15 -4.49
CA LEU A 38 -3.15 -0.76 -5.77
C LEU A 38 -2.00 -1.53 -6.44
N GLY A 39 -0.75 -1.12 -6.23
CA GLY A 39 0.42 -1.80 -6.77
C GLY A 39 0.62 -3.18 -6.17
N PHE A 40 0.37 -3.35 -4.87
CA PHE A 40 0.38 -4.69 -4.26
C PHE A 40 -0.74 -5.57 -4.78
N VAL A 41 -1.93 -5.00 -5.03
CA VAL A 41 -3.02 -5.72 -5.69
C VAL A 41 -2.58 -6.19 -7.07
N LEU A 42 -2.01 -5.30 -7.89
CA LEU A 42 -1.48 -5.65 -9.20
C LEU A 42 -0.46 -6.79 -9.12
N VAL A 43 0.51 -6.72 -8.19
CA VAL A 43 1.51 -7.78 -7.99
C VAL A 43 0.83 -9.09 -7.62
N ALA A 44 -0.14 -9.09 -6.70
CA ALA A 44 -0.84 -10.29 -6.28
C ALA A 44 -1.58 -10.98 -7.45
N TRP A 45 -2.18 -10.20 -8.35
CA TRP A 45 -2.86 -10.71 -9.54
C TRP A 45 -1.90 -11.18 -10.63
N ILE A 46 -0.78 -10.47 -10.87
CA ILE A 46 0.27 -10.92 -11.80
C ILE A 46 0.88 -12.22 -11.29
N SER A 47 1.22 -12.29 -10.00
CA SER A 47 1.78 -13.51 -9.41
C SER A 47 0.82 -14.68 -9.55
N ARG A 48 -0.48 -14.49 -9.33
CA ARG A 48 -1.48 -15.54 -9.55
C ARG A 48 -1.56 -16.02 -11.00
N ALA A 49 -1.50 -15.08 -11.95
CA ALA A 49 -1.63 -15.40 -13.37
C ALA A 49 -0.43 -16.17 -13.93
N VAL A 50 0.76 -15.97 -13.34
CA VAL A 50 2.03 -16.53 -13.81
C VAL A 50 2.47 -17.74 -12.98
N ALA A 51 2.15 -17.77 -11.68
CA ALA A 51 2.60 -18.82 -10.79
C ALA A 51 1.82 -20.12 -10.99
N ASP A 52 2.56 -21.23 -11.10
CA ASP A 52 2.02 -22.57 -10.97
C ASP A 52 2.13 -23.00 -9.50
N GLY A 53 0.99 -23.07 -8.80
CA GLY A 53 0.95 -23.27 -7.35
C GLY A 53 -0.42 -23.74 -6.86
N ASP A 54 -0.57 -23.90 -5.55
CA ASP A 54 -1.83 -24.35 -4.97
C ASP A 54 -2.94 -23.29 -5.15
N ASN A 55 -3.99 -23.66 -5.89
CA ASN A 55 -5.05 -22.74 -6.27
C ASN A 55 -5.75 -22.08 -5.05
N ALA A 56 -5.95 -22.82 -3.96
CA ALA A 56 -6.63 -22.30 -2.77
C ALA A 56 -5.74 -21.28 -2.04
N ARG A 57 -4.45 -21.59 -1.87
CA ARG A 57 -3.46 -20.65 -1.29
C ARG A 57 -3.32 -19.40 -2.14
N GLN A 58 -3.25 -19.54 -3.46
CA GLN A 58 -3.16 -18.39 -4.36
C GLN A 58 -4.38 -17.48 -4.21
N TRP A 59 -5.60 -18.03 -4.19
CA TRP A 59 -6.81 -17.22 -3.99
C TRP A 59 -6.83 -16.53 -2.63
N LEU A 60 -6.41 -17.24 -1.57
CA LEU A 60 -6.32 -16.67 -0.23
C LEU A 60 -5.40 -15.44 -0.21
N LEU A 61 -4.18 -15.57 -0.73
CA LEU A 61 -3.21 -14.47 -0.80
C LEU A 61 -3.72 -13.32 -1.69
N THR A 62 -4.21 -13.63 -2.89
CA THR A 62 -4.74 -12.61 -3.81
C THR A 62 -5.90 -11.83 -3.19
N VAL A 63 -6.84 -12.50 -2.52
CA VAL A 63 -7.99 -11.84 -1.88
C VAL A 63 -7.54 -11.00 -0.68
N MET A 64 -6.70 -11.54 0.20
CA MET A 64 -6.19 -10.80 1.37
C MET A 64 -5.47 -9.52 0.95
N THR A 65 -4.54 -9.63 -0.02
CA THR A 65 -3.81 -8.47 -0.55
C THR A 65 -4.76 -7.50 -1.28
N SER A 66 -5.74 -8.00 -2.03
CA SER A 66 -6.73 -7.16 -2.71
C SER A 66 -7.60 -6.37 -1.73
N VAL A 67 -8.13 -7.02 -0.70
CA VAL A 67 -8.97 -6.36 0.32
C VAL A 67 -8.19 -5.25 1.03
N TRP A 68 -6.97 -5.53 1.45
CA TRP A 68 -6.13 -4.52 2.10
C TRP A 68 -5.72 -3.40 1.13
N GLY A 69 -5.16 -3.74 -0.02
CA GLY A 69 -4.61 -2.76 -0.96
C GLY A 69 -5.68 -1.84 -1.56
N LEU A 70 -6.86 -2.39 -1.88
CA LEU A 70 -8.02 -1.59 -2.32
C LEU A 70 -8.52 -0.69 -1.20
N ARG A 71 -8.66 -1.21 0.03
CA ARG A 71 -9.11 -0.41 1.18
C ARG A 71 -8.15 0.75 1.44
N LEU A 72 -6.85 0.49 1.47
CA LEU A 72 -5.82 1.50 1.69
C LEU A 72 -5.87 2.58 0.59
N GLY A 73 -5.91 2.15 -0.67
CA GLY A 73 -6.03 3.08 -1.80
C GLY A 73 -7.29 3.95 -1.74
N ILE A 74 -8.45 3.36 -1.45
CA ILE A 74 -9.73 4.07 -1.32
C ILE A 74 -9.69 5.06 -0.14
N TYR A 75 -9.17 4.64 1.01
CA TYR A 75 -9.05 5.51 2.18
C TYR A 75 -8.13 6.70 1.91
N LEU A 76 -6.97 6.47 1.30
CA LEU A 76 -6.04 7.55 0.93
C LEU A 76 -6.62 8.48 -0.13
N LEU A 77 -7.37 7.95 -1.10
CA LEU A 77 -8.08 8.75 -2.09
C LEU A 77 -9.14 9.64 -1.42
N TRP A 78 -9.97 9.07 -0.55
CA TRP A 78 -10.99 9.82 0.19
C TRP A 78 -10.37 10.90 1.07
N ARG A 79 -9.35 10.53 1.86
CA ARG A 79 -8.66 11.43 2.79
C ARG A 79 -7.95 12.58 2.08
N ASN A 80 -7.31 12.31 0.94
CA ASN A 80 -6.54 13.32 0.21
C ASN A 80 -7.40 14.10 -0.80
N SER A 81 -8.65 13.70 -1.03
CA SER A 81 -9.57 14.42 -1.91
C SER A 81 -9.76 15.85 -1.42
N GLY A 82 -9.66 16.82 -2.33
CA GLY A 82 -9.81 18.24 -2.02
C GLY A 82 -8.58 18.94 -1.40
N HIS A 83 -7.53 18.21 -0.98
CA HIS A 83 -6.41 18.79 -0.20
C HIS A 83 -5.19 19.22 -1.03
N GLY A 84 -5.25 19.13 -2.36
CA GLY A 84 -4.13 19.43 -3.26
C GLY A 84 -2.97 18.43 -3.12
N GLU A 85 -1.79 18.75 -3.64
CA GLU A 85 -0.58 17.91 -3.50
C GLU A 85 -0.12 17.87 -2.04
N ASP A 86 0.36 16.74 -1.51
CA ASP A 86 0.88 16.66 -0.14
C ASP A 86 2.06 17.64 0.07
N PHE A 87 2.20 18.17 1.29
CA PHE A 87 3.25 19.14 1.62
C PHE A 87 4.67 18.64 1.30
N ARG A 88 4.93 17.34 1.51
CA ARG A 88 6.25 16.73 1.23
C ARG A 88 6.64 16.88 -0.23
N TYR A 89 5.72 16.53 -1.13
CA TYR A 89 5.94 16.63 -2.57
C TYR A 89 5.96 18.08 -3.06
N ARG A 90 5.10 18.96 -2.49
CA ARG A 90 5.14 20.39 -2.79
C ARG A 90 6.48 21.02 -2.41
N SER A 91 7.00 20.70 -1.23
CA SER A 91 8.31 21.18 -0.76
C SER A 91 9.43 20.69 -1.67
N MET A 92 9.43 19.41 -2.01
CA MET A 92 10.40 18.82 -2.95
C MET A 92 10.33 19.49 -4.34
N ARG A 93 9.12 19.77 -4.84
CA ARG A 93 8.91 20.48 -6.11
C ARG A 93 9.44 21.90 -6.09
N LYS A 94 9.22 22.63 -5.01
CA LYS A 94 9.76 23.98 -4.82
C LYS A 94 11.29 23.97 -4.74
N HIS A 95 11.86 23.00 -4.04
CA HIS A 95 13.31 22.90 -3.85
C HIS A 95 14.06 22.56 -5.16
N TRP A 96 13.54 21.61 -5.94
CA TRP A 96 14.22 21.12 -7.15
C TRP A 96 13.78 21.81 -8.45
N GLY A 97 12.66 22.53 -8.44
CA GLY A 97 12.19 23.34 -9.56
C GLY A 97 12.16 22.57 -10.90
N PRO A 98 12.87 23.03 -11.94
CA PRO A 98 12.89 22.36 -13.25
C PRO A 98 13.43 20.92 -13.22
N ARG A 99 14.24 20.55 -12.23
CA ARG A 99 14.81 19.20 -12.09
C ARG A 99 13.85 18.22 -11.42
N PHE A 100 12.72 18.70 -10.90
CA PHE A 100 11.75 17.86 -10.20
C PHE A 100 11.30 16.62 -10.99
N PRO A 101 11.00 16.68 -12.31
CA PRO A 101 10.56 15.50 -13.04
C PRO A 101 11.57 14.35 -12.97
N LEU A 102 12.85 14.64 -13.21
CA LEU A 102 13.92 13.63 -13.17
C LEU A 102 14.18 13.12 -11.75
N ILE A 103 14.20 14.03 -10.77
CA ILE A 103 14.48 13.68 -9.37
C ILE A 103 13.33 12.86 -8.79
N SER A 104 12.08 13.28 -8.99
CA SER A 104 10.91 12.53 -8.53
C SER A 104 10.82 11.14 -9.16
N LEU A 105 11.19 10.99 -10.44
CA LEU A 105 11.24 9.68 -11.10
C LEU A 105 12.12 8.70 -10.33
N VAL A 106 13.31 9.13 -9.89
CA VAL A 106 14.25 8.26 -9.19
C VAL A 106 13.91 8.13 -7.70
N THR A 107 13.74 9.25 -7.01
CA THR A 107 13.65 9.28 -5.53
C THR A 107 12.27 8.95 -5.00
N VAL A 108 11.21 9.25 -5.75
CA VAL A 108 9.84 8.94 -5.34
C VAL A 108 9.38 7.67 -6.03
N PHE A 109 9.25 7.68 -7.35
CA PHE A 109 8.64 6.57 -8.08
C PHE A 109 9.56 5.34 -8.18
N GLY A 110 10.85 5.54 -8.43
CA GLY A 110 11.84 4.47 -8.51
C GLY A 110 12.09 3.80 -7.16
N LEU A 111 12.26 4.59 -6.10
CA LEU A 111 12.41 4.06 -4.74
C LEU A 111 11.13 3.35 -4.28
N GLN A 112 9.96 3.96 -4.49
CA GLN A 112 8.70 3.31 -4.13
C GLN A 112 8.45 2.03 -4.95
N GLY A 113 8.74 2.02 -6.25
CA GLY A 113 8.67 0.81 -7.06
C GLY A 113 9.59 -0.30 -6.54
N THR A 114 10.84 0.03 -6.21
CA THR A 114 11.80 -0.93 -5.64
C THR A 114 11.31 -1.48 -4.30
N LEU A 115 10.86 -0.60 -3.39
CA LEU A 115 10.34 -1.01 -2.10
C LEU A 115 9.08 -1.88 -2.24
N MET A 116 8.17 -1.51 -3.16
CA MET A 116 6.98 -2.32 -3.45
C MET A 116 7.34 -3.71 -3.94
N TRP A 117 8.36 -3.83 -4.82
CA TRP A 117 8.82 -5.12 -5.29
C TRP A 117 9.40 -5.99 -4.15
N ILE A 118 10.19 -5.39 -3.25
CA ILE A 118 10.77 -6.09 -2.09
C ILE A 118 9.68 -6.48 -1.08
N VAL A 119 8.81 -5.55 -0.71
CA VAL A 119 7.77 -5.78 0.31
C VAL A 119 6.72 -6.78 -0.19
N SER A 120 6.50 -6.88 -1.51
CA SER A 120 5.56 -7.85 -2.08
C SER A 120 6.15 -9.26 -2.28
N LEU A 121 7.43 -9.49 -1.97
CA LEU A 121 8.06 -10.81 -2.10
C LEU A 121 7.29 -11.94 -1.40
N PRO A 122 6.73 -11.78 -0.17
CA PRO A 122 5.96 -12.84 0.46
C PRO A 122 4.76 -13.29 -0.36
N VAL A 123 4.06 -12.35 -1.03
CA VAL A 123 2.92 -12.66 -1.91
C VAL A 123 3.40 -13.32 -3.21
N GLN A 124 4.52 -12.87 -3.78
CA GLN A 124 5.08 -13.45 -5.00
C GLN A 124 5.55 -14.90 -4.77
N LEU A 125 6.28 -15.12 -3.68
CA LEU A 125 6.85 -16.43 -3.31
C LEU A 125 5.76 -17.38 -2.81
N GLY A 126 4.85 -16.90 -1.96
CA GLY A 126 3.78 -17.70 -1.37
C GLY A 126 2.80 -18.28 -2.39
N GLN A 127 2.70 -17.67 -3.58
CA GLN A 127 1.88 -18.17 -4.70
C GLN A 127 2.59 -19.16 -5.62
N SER A 128 3.92 -19.25 -5.57
CA SER A 128 4.75 -20.07 -6.46
C SER A 128 4.95 -21.51 -6.01
N ASP A 129 4.58 -21.84 -4.77
CA ASP A 129 4.72 -23.19 -4.23
C ASP A 129 3.38 -23.94 -4.27
N ALA A 130 3.42 -25.26 -4.53
CA ALA A 130 2.25 -26.14 -4.50
C ALA A 130 2.11 -26.90 -3.17
N THR A 131 3.18 -26.97 -2.37
CA THR A 131 3.21 -27.72 -1.10
C THR A 131 3.94 -26.92 0.00
N PRO A 132 3.53 -27.04 1.27
CA PRO A 132 2.31 -27.71 1.73
C PRO A 132 1.05 -26.95 1.26
N LYS A 133 -0.10 -27.62 1.31
CA LYS A 133 -1.41 -26.96 1.17
C LYS A 133 -1.68 -26.07 2.38
N ILE A 134 -2.80 -25.37 2.39
CA ILE A 134 -3.25 -24.56 3.53
C ILE A 134 -3.21 -25.41 4.82
N GLY A 135 -2.31 -25.05 5.72
CA GLY A 135 -2.09 -25.73 7.01
C GLY A 135 -2.27 -24.78 8.19
N PRO A 136 -1.94 -25.22 9.42
CA PRO A 136 -2.11 -24.42 10.63
C PRO A 136 -1.43 -23.04 10.59
N LEU A 137 -0.27 -22.95 9.93
CA LEU A 137 0.44 -21.68 9.75
C LEU A 137 -0.36 -20.67 8.92
N ALA A 138 -1.11 -21.13 7.91
CA ALA A 138 -1.96 -20.27 7.12
C ALA A 138 -3.13 -19.71 7.96
N VAL A 139 -3.68 -20.53 8.88
CA VAL A 139 -4.72 -20.08 9.82
C VAL A 139 -4.17 -18.99 10.75
N ILE A 140 -2.98 -19.19 11.31
CA ILE A 140 -2.31 -18.18 12.14
C ILE A 140 -2.08 -16.89 11.33
N GLY A 141 -1.57 -17.01 10.10
CA GLY A 141 -1.36 -15.87 9.21
C GLY A 141 -2.65 -15.10 8.91
N VAL A 142 -3.76 -15.80 8.66
CA VAL A 142 -5.08 -15.17 8.48
C VAL A 142 -5.53 -14.45 9.75
N LEU A 143 -5.32 -15.03 10.94
CA LEU A 143 -5.67 -14.36 12.20
C LEU A 143 -4.85 -13.09 12.42
N VAL A 144 -3.53 -13.14 12.17
CA VAL A 144 -2.66 -11.96 12.27
C VAL A 144 -3.09 -10.88 11.27
N TYR A 145 -3.38 -11.27 10.03
CA TYR A 145 -3.91 -10.37 9.01
C TYR A 145 -5.22 -9.71 9.44
N LEU A 146 -6.18 -10.48 9.99
CA LEU A 146 -7.47 -9.94 10.44
C LEU A 146 -7.31 -8.96 11.60
N ILE A 147 -6.40 -9.26 12.54
CA ILE A 147 -6.05 -8.32 13.62
C ILE A 147 -5.43 -7.06 13.03
N GLY A 148 -4.48 -7.20 12.09
CA GLY A 148 -3.84 -6.08 11.43
C GLY A 148 -4.84 -5.17 10.73
N LEU A 149 -5.71 -5.78 9.90
CA LEU A 149 -6.77 -5.09 9.19
C LEU A 149 -7.74 -4.37 10.15
N PHE A 150 -8.09 -5.00 11.29
CA PHE A 150 -8.92 -4.36 12.32
C PHE A 150 -8.25 -3.11 12.90
N PHE A 151 -6.99 -3.22 13.33
CA PHE A 151 -6.25 -2.10 13.93
C PHE A 151 -6.12 -0.93 12.96
N GLU A 152 -5.86 -1.22 11.70
CA GLU A 152 -5.71 -0.21 10.67
C GLU A 152 -7.07 0.42 10.30
N VAL A 153 -8.14 -0.36 10.06
CA VAL A 153 -9.48 0.18 9.74
C VAL A 153 -10.00 1.03 10.89
N VAL A 154 -9.97 0.50 12.11
CA VAL A 154 -10.54 1.16 13.28
C VAL A 154 -9.68 2.35 13.69
N GLY A 155 -8.35 2.23 13.62
CA GLY A 155 -7.42 3.32 13.92
C GLY A 155 -7.62 4.50 12.98
N ASP A 156 -7.72 4.23 11.67
CA ASP A 156 -7.98 5.26 10.65
C ASP A 156 -9.37 5.90 10.82
N ALA A 157 -10.42 5.10 11.05
CA ALA A 157 -11.77 5.61 11.25
C ALA A 157 -11.87 6.49 12.52
N GLN A 158 -11.22 6.09 13.61
CA GLN A 158 -11.15 6.87 14.85
C GLN A 158 -10.46 8.21 14.62
N LEU A 159 -9.32 8.20 13.92
CA LEU A 159 -8.58 9.43 13.63
C LEU A 159 -9.35 10.36 12.70
N ALA A 160 -9.99 9.81 11.66
CA ALA A 160 -10.79 10.58 10.72
C ALA A 160 -11.97 11.26 11.42
N ARG A 161 -12.69 10.53 12.30
CA ARG A 161 -13.78 11.09 13.10
C ARG A 161 -13.29 12.17 14.07
N PHE A 162 -12.17 11.94 14.74
CA PHE A 162 -11.59 12.91 15.66
C PHE A 162 -11.24 14.23 14.97
N LYS A 163 -10.60 14.15 13.78
CA LYS A 163 -10.20 15.33 12.99
C LYS A 163 -11.37 16.06 12.35
N ALA A 164 -12.49 15.39 12.11
CA ALA A 164 -13.69 16.01 11.52
C ALA A 164 -14.39 16.97 12.51
N ASP A 165 -14.16 16.81 13.81
CA ASP A 165 -14.72 17.69 14.85
C ASP A 165 -13.78 18.88 15.11
N SER A 166 -14.24 20.09 14.80
CA SER A 166 -13.49 21.33 14.97
C SER A 166 -13.14 21.62 16.44
N ALA A 167 -13.90 21.08 17.40
CA ALA A 167 -13.59 21.19 18.82
C ALA A 167 -12.30 20.46 19.22
N ASN A 168 -11.80 19.57 18.34
CA ASN A 168 -10.56 18.83 18.54
C ASN A 168 -9.36 19.44 17.82
N ALA A 169 -9.52 20.61 17.18
CA ALA A 169 -8.42 21.30 16.54
C ALA A 169 -7.28 21.58 17.55
N GLY A 170 -6.07 21.11 17.21
CA GLY A 170 -4.88 21.24 18.07
C GLY A 170 -4.78 20.24 19.23
N LYS A 171 -5.77 19.37 19.42
CA LYS A 171 -5.74 18.31 20.45
C LYS A 171 -5.09 17.04 19.91
N VAL A 172 -4.50 16.26 20.81
CA VAL A 172 -3.95 14.94 20.50
C VAL A 172 -5.04 13.89 20.66
N MET A 173 -5.15 12.97 19.68
CA MET A 173 -6.06 11.85 19.77
C MET A 173 -5.52 10.81 20.75
N ASP A 174 -6.21 10.63 21.88
CA ASP A 174 -5.84 9.73 22.98
C ASP A 174 -6.95 8.73 23.33
N GLN A 175 -7.92 8.52 22.43
CA GLN A 175 -9.08 7.66 22.64
C GLN A 175 -9.02 6.38 21.79
N GLY A 176 -9.79 5.36 22.17
CA GLY A 176 -9.90 4.12 21.38
C GLY A 176 -8.58 3.35 21.32
N LEU A 177 -8.10 3.04 20.12
CA LEU A 177 -6.81 2.36 19.90
C LEU A 177 -5.61 3.29 20.12
N TRP A 178 -5.81 4.59 19.92
CA TRP A 178 -4.75 5.61 20.03
C TRP A 178 -4.28 5.84 21.47
N LYS A 179 -5.05 5.39 22.47
CA LYS A 179 -4.63 5.41 23.88
C LYS A 179 -3.50 4.42 24.19
N PHE A 180 -3.36 3.36 23.39
CA PHE A 180 -2.38 2.30 23.61
C PHE A 180 -1.10 2.52 22.80
N THR A 181 -1.19 3.18 21.65
CA THR A 181 -0.06 3.46 20.77
C THR A 181 -0.29 4.72 19.96
N ARG A 182 0.79 5.42 19.64
CA ARG A 182 0.76 6.63 18.79
C ARG A 182 0.42 6.33 17.33
N HIS A 183 0.54 5.08 16.88
CA HIS A 183 0.30 4.68 15.49
C HIS A 183 -0.35 3.30 15.42
N PRO A 184 -1.62 3.15 15.84
CA PRO A 184 -2.32 1.87 15.79
C PRO A 184 -2.50 1.37 14.34
N ASN A 185 -2.61 2.29 13.39
CA ASN A 185 -2.68 1.96 11.97
C ASN A 185 -1.36 1.40 11.41
N TYR A 186 -0.20 1.87 11.88
CA TYR A 186 1.09 1.32 11.44
C TYR A 186 1.35 -0.08 12.03
N PHE A 187 0.85 -0.32 13.25
CA PHE A 187 0.83 -1.68 13.79
C PHE A 187 0.00 -2.60 12.88
N GLY A 188 -1.18 -2.14 12.45
CA GLY A 188 -2.02 -2.89 11.54
C GLY A 188 -1.34 -3.17 10.19
N ASP A 189 -0.70 -2.16 9.59
CA ASP A 189 0.08 -2.26 8.36
C ASP A 189 1.27 -3.25 8.47
N SER A 190 1.85 -3.40 9.66
CA SER A 190 2.93 -4.36 9.90
C SER A 190 2.46 -5.82 10.01
N CYS A 191 1.17 -6.03 10.30
CA CYS A 191 0.57 -7.35 10.45
C CYS A 191 -0.01 -7.92 9.14
N VAL A 192 -0.29 -7.05 8.17
CA VAL A 192 -0.90 -7.39 6.88
C VAL A 192 0.18 -7.67 5.83
#